data_AF-A0AAV2NEL9-F1
#
_entry.id   AF-A0AAV2NEL9-F1
#
_cell.length_a   1.000
_cell.length_b   1.000
_cell.length_c   1.000
_cell.angle_alpha   90.00
_cell.angle_beta   90.00
_cell.angle_gamma   90.00
#
_symmetry.space_group_name_H-M   'P 1'
#
loop_
_entity.id
_entity.type
_entity.pdbx_description
1 polymer ?
#
loop_
_entity_poly.entity_id
_entity_poly.type
_entity_poly.pdbx_seq_one_letter_code
_entity_poly.pdbx_strand_id
1 'polypeptide(L)' 'MYQQSGYIVYRTVLEYYNEDLDEDAYDMRKVLSRDVKKKSMISSTHPVRPEEVD' A
#
# COMPACT_ATOMS: atom_id res chain seq x y z
N MET A 1 11.82 8.46 1.33
CA MET A 1 11.31 9.09 2.56
C MET A 1 10.56 8.08 3.44
N TYR A 2 9.39 7.57 3.03
CA TYR A 2 8.56 6.70 3.89
C TYR A 2 9.21 5.36 4.29
N GLN A 3 10.00 4.72 3.42
CA GLN A 3 10.74 3.50 3.75
C GLN A 3 11.71 3.70 4.94
N GLN A 4 12.40 4.84 4.99
CA GLN A 4 13.29 5.20 6.12
C GLN A 4 12.52 5.41 7.42
N SER A 5 11.22 5.75 7.32
CA SER A 5 10.32 5.87 8.47
C SER A 5 9.69 4.53 8.88
N GLY A 6 10.08 3.40 8.25
CA GLY A 6 9.61 2.05 8.56
C GLY A 6 8.33 1.63 7.86
N TYR A 7 7.93 2.33 6.77
CA TYR A 7 6.84 1.88 5.92
C TYR A 7 7.32 0.85 4.90
N ILE A 8 6.46 -0.10 4.56
CA ILE A 8 6.65 -1.05 3.46
C ILE A 8 5.59 -0.83 2.40
N VAL A 9 5.87 -1.28 1.17
CA VAL A 9 4.84 -1.39 0.13
C VAL A 9 3.97 -2.60 0.47
N TYR A 10 2.67 -2.36 0.67
CA TYR A 10 1.69 -3.40 0.94
C TYR A 10 1.11 -3.97 -0.36
N ARG A 11 0.77 -3.11 -1.31
CA ARG A 11 0.32 -3.45 -2.68
C ARG A 11 0.54 -2.27 -3.63
N THR A 12 0.39 -2.53 -4.92
CA THR A 12 0.26 -1.49 -5.95
C THR A 12 -1.23 -1.26 -6.24
N VAL A 13 -1.64 0.00 -6.29
CA VAL A 13 -2.98 0.42 -6.71
C VAL A 13 -2.84 1.05 -8.09
N LEU A 14 -3.41 0.40 -9.09
CA LEU A 14 -3.30 0.81 -10.49
C LEU A 14 -4.13 2.09 -10.73
N GLU A 15 -3.62 2.99 -11.57
CA GLU A 15 -4.38 4.16 -12.05
C GLU A 15 -5.04 4.97 -10.91
N TYR A 16 -4.35 5.10 -9.77
CA TYR A 16 -4.93 5.66 -8.55
C TYR A 16 -5.16 7.17 -8.65
N TYR A 17 -4.34 7.86 -9.44
CA TYR A 17 -4.43 9.30 -9.61
C TYR A 17 -5.29 9.63 -10.84
N ASN A 18 -6.46 10.23 -10.62
CA ASN A 18 -7.41 10.55 -11.69
C ASN A 18 -6.87 11.54 -12.76
N GLU A 19 -5.78 12.24 -12.47
CA GLU A 19 -5.19 13.24 -13.38
C GLU A 19 -4.30 12.59 -14.45
N ASP A 20 -3.71 11.43 -14.15
CA ASP A 20 -2.86 10.66 -15.06
C ASP A 20 -3.19 9.17 -14.92
N LEU A 21 -3.92 8.65 -15.91
CA LEU A 21 -4.35 7.25 -15.94
C LEU A 21 -3.16 6.27 -16.08
N ASP A 22 -1.96 6.73 -16.40
CA ASP A 22 -0.76 5.90 -16.45
C ASP A 22 0.02 5.90 -15.11
N GLU A 23 -0.48 6.60 -14.08
CA GLU A 23 0.18 6.69 -12.77
C GLU A 23 -0.46 5.78 -11.70
N ASP A 24 0.31 4.76 -11.30
CA ASP A 24 0.01 3.87 -10.19
C ASP A 24 0.45 4.46 -8.84
N ALA A 25 -0.18 4.01 -7.75
CA ALA A 25 0.22 4.35 -6.37
C ALA A 25 0.67 3.12 -5.57
N TYR A 26 1.53 3.35 -4.58
CA TYR A 26 1.84 2.35 -3.55
C TYR A 26 0.99 2.57 -2.30
N ASP A 27 0.15 1.59 -1.94
CA ASP A 27 -0.44 1.51 -0.59
C ASP A 27 0.69 1.14 0.37
N MET A 28 1.13 2.09 1.18
CA MET A 28 2.23 1.92 2.13
C MET A 28 1.74 1.71 3.55
N ARG A 29 2.26 0.70 4.25
CA ARG A 29 1.87 0.40 5.63
C ARG A 29 3.05 0.40 6.59
N LYS A 30 2.78 0.84 7.82
CA LYS A 30 3.70 0.78 8.94
C LYS A 30 2.99 0.13 10.11
N VAL A 31 3.60 -0.91 10.68
CA VAL A 31 3.06 -1.55 11.88
C VAL A 31 3.10 -0.59 13.07
N LEU A 32 2.02 -0.54 13.84
CA LEU A 32 1.94 0.17 15.11
C LEU A 32 1.91 -0.82 16.28
N SER A 33 2.06 -0.32 17.51
CA SER A 33 2.17 -1.11 18.74
C SER A 33 1.03 -2.12 18.94
N ARG A 34 -0.16 -1.87 18.39
CA ARG A 34 -1.32 -2.77 18.47
C ARG A 34 -1.13 -4.08 17.69
N ASP A 35 -0.42 -4.06 16.56
CA ASP A 35 -0.22 -5.26 15.73
C ASP A 35 1.11 -5.93 16.09
N VAL A 36 1.15 -6.53 17.28
CA VAL A 36 2.33 -7.22 17.85
C VAL A 36 2.85 -8.31 16.91
N LYS A 37 1.94 -8.98 16.18
CA LYS A 37 2.28 -10.07 15.24
C LYS A 37 2.59 -9.60 13.82
N LYS A 38 2.58 -8.28 13.56
CA LYS A 38 2.88 -7.67 12.25
C LYS A 38 2.01 -8.19 11.11
N LYS A 39 0.78 -8.65 11.40
CA LYS A 39 -0.12 -9.23 10.40
C LYS A 39 -0.56 -8.21 9.34
N SER A 40 -0.61 -6.92 9.69
CA SER A 40 -0.97 -5.83 8.80
C SER A 40 0.10 -5.50 7.74
N MET A 41 1.30 -6.04 7.88
CA MET A 41 2.43 -5.84 6.96
C MET A 41 2.63 -7.02 5.98
N ILE A 42 1.75 -8.02 5.99
CA ILE A 42 1.83 -9.12 5.01
C ILE A 42 1.35 -8.58 3.67
N SER A 43 2.27 -8.28 2.75
CA SER A 43 1.96 -7.68 1.44
C SER A 43 0.98 -8.52 0.63
N SER A 44 0.04 -7.86 -0.05
CA SER A 44 -0.70 -8.47 -1.15
C SER A 44 0.17 -8.46 -2.40
N THR A 45 0.33 -9.61 -3.04
CA THR A 45 1.17 -9.73 -4.24
C THR A 45 0.45 -9.31 -5.52
N HIS A 46 -0.87 -9.19 -5.49
CA HIS A 46 -1.66 -8.80 -6.65
C HIS A 46 -1.92 -7.28 -6.64
N PRO A 47 -1.64 -6.56 -7.75
CA PRO A 47 -2.10 -5.19 -7.94
C PRO A 47 -3.63 -5.12 -7.92
N VAL A 48 -4.19 -3.98 -7.53
CA VAL A 48 -5.64 -3.76 -7.48
C VAL A 48 -6.00 -2.41 -8.08
N ARG A 49 -7.24 -2.24 -8.54
CA ARG A 49 -7.79 -0.94 -8.94
C ARG A 49 -8.38 -0.20 -7.72
N PRO A 50 -8.58 1.13 -7.79
CA PRO A 50 -9.08 1.92 -6.65
C PRO A 50 -10.45 1.44 -6.15
N GLU A 51 -11.32 0.98 -7.04
CA GLU A 51 -12.63 0.41 -6.72
C GLU A 51 -12.58 -0.94 -5.98
N GLU A 52 -11.43 -1.60 -5.94
CA GLU A 52 -11.21 -2.87 -5.24
C GLU A 52 -10.59 -2.67 -3.84
N VAL A 53 -10.36 -1.41 -3.45
CA VAL A 53 -9.82 -1.04 -2.13
C VAL A 53 -10.98 -0.76 -1.16
N ASP A 54 -11.31 -1.74 -0.31
CA ASP A 54 -12.28 -1.66 0.80
C ASP A 54 -11.79 -0.79 1.99
#